data_AF-A0A2W5Z810-F1
#
_entry.id   AF-A0A2W5Z810-F1
#
_cell.length_a   1.000
_cell.length_b   1.000
_cell.length_c   1.000
_cell.angle_alpha   90.00
_cell.angle_beta   90.00
_cell.angle_gamma   90.00
#
_symmetry.space_group_name_H-M   'P 1'
#
loop_
_entity.id
_entity.type
_entity.pdbx_description
1 polymer ?
#
loop_
_entity_poly.entity_id
_entity_poly.type
_entity_poly.pdbx_seq_one_letter_code
_entity_poly.pdbx_strand_id
1 'polypeptide(L)' 'MSVLVITHYPRILEYLRPGRVHVLYQGRVIASGGPELANQIESEGYEPIIGPVAAEAAASRTSLTGVVAEAQA' A
#
# COMPACT_ATOMS: atom_id res chain seq x y z
N MET A 1 -1.38 26.02 1.50
CA MET A 1 -1.79 25.47 0.20
C MET A 1 -1.17 24.10 0.06
N SER A 2 -1.95 23.05 -0.16
CA SER A 2 -1.45 21.67 -0.32
C SER A 2 -1.90 21.14 -1.67
N VAL A 3 -1.06 20.33 -2.32
CA VAL A 3 -1.36 19.68 -3.59
C VAL A 3 -1.22 18.18 -3.40
N LEU A 4 -2.24 17.42 -3.77
CA LEU A 4 -2.22 15.96 -3.79
C LEU A 4 -2.18 15.50 -5.25
N VAL A 5 -1.18 14.69 -5.58
CA VAL A 5 -1.00 14.13 -6.92
C VAL A 5 -1.14 12.62 -6.82
N ILE A 6 -2.06 12.05 -7.60
CA ILE A 6 -2.27 10.61 -7.69
C ILE A 6 -1.79 10.18 -9.07
N THR A 7 -0.81 9.28 -9.10
CA THR A 7 -0.21 8.76 -10.33
C THR A 7 0.17 7.30 -10.15
N HIS A 8 0.10 6.53 -11.24
CA HIS A 8 0.65 5.17 -11.30
C HIS A 8 2.06 5.11 -11.91
N TYR A 9 2.55 6.23 -12.48
CA TYR A 9 3.90 6.34 -13.04
C TYR A 9 4.75 7.30 -12.20
N PRO A 10 5.91 6.86 -11.67
CA PRO A 10 6.76 7.68 -10.81
C PRO A 10 7.46 8.82 -11.58
N ARG A 11 7.53 8.77 -12.91
CA ARG A 11 8.21 9.79 -13.74
C ARG A 11 7.72 11.22 -13.53
N ILE A 12 6.46 11.41 -13.15
CA ILE A 12 5.95 12.75 -12.84
C ILE A 12 6.48 13.30 -11.50
N LEU A 13 6.91 12.42 -10.59
CA LEU A 13 7.48 12.76 -9.29
C LEU A 13 8.90 13.33 -9.41
N GLU A 14 9.61 13.09 -10.52
CA GLU A 14 10.90 13.73 -10.83
C GLU A 14 10.74 15.25 -11.03
N TYR A 15 9.61 15.67 -11.61
CA TYR A 15 9.31 17.09 -11.90
C TYR A 15 8.62 17.80 -10.73
N LEU A 16 7.87 17.05 -9.92
CA LEU A 16 7.11 17.54 -8.77
C LEU A 16 7.74 16.97 -7.51
N ARG A 17 8.91 17.47 -7.07
CA ARG A 17 9.58 17.02 -5.83
C ARG A 17 8.56 16.90 -4.69
N PRO A 18 8.10 15.69 -4.34
CA PRO A 18 7.02 15.53 -3.39
C PRO A 18 7.58 15.65 -1.97
N GLY A 19 6.89 16.37 -1.09
CA GLY A 19 7.29 16.41 0.32
C GLY A 19 7.04 15.07 1.04
N ARG A 20 6.05 14.31 0.56
CA ARG A 20 5.70 12.99 1.09
C ARG A 20 5.07 12.15 -0.01
N VAL A 21 5.41 10.88 -0.05
CA VAL A 21 4.90 9.87 -0.99
C VAL A 21 4.09 8.85 -0.20
N HIS A 22 2.92 8.50 -0.72
CA HIS A 22 2.05 7.47 -0.14
C HIS A 22 1.73 6.43 -1.20
N VAL A 23 1.92 5.15 -0.87
CA VAL A 23 1.55 4.02 -1.73
C VAL A 23 0.20 3.49 -1.29
N LEU A 24 -0.76 3.52 -2.21
CA LEU A 24 -2.11 3.00 -1.98
C LEU A 24 -2.24 1.61 -2.61
N TYR A 25 -2.73 0.64 -1.83
CA TYR A 25 -3.03 -0.70 -2.32
C TYR A 25 -4.28 -1.24 -1.61
N GLN A 26 -5.20 -1.83 -2.37
CA GLN A 26 -6.50 -2.33 -1.87
C GLN A 26 -7.28 -1.31 -1.00
N GLY A 27 -7.26 -0.04 -1.39
CA GLY A 27 -7.97 1.03 -0.66
C GLY A 27 -7.34 1.43 0.68
N ARG A 28 -6.11 0.97 0.98
CA ARG A 28 -5.36 1.34 2.17
C ARG A 28 -4.00 1.92 1.79
N VAL A 29 -3.49 2.82 2.62
CA VAL A 29 -2.10 3.27 2.52
C VAL A 29 -1.22 2.18 3.12
N ILE A 30 -0.38 1.58 2.29
CA ILE A 30 0.48 0.45 2.69
C ILE A 30 1.90 0.89 3.01
N ALA A 31 2.34 2.01 2.44
CA ALA A 31 3.63 2.60 2.71
C ALA A 31 3.54 4.13 2.61
N SER A 32 4.35 4.81 3.42
CA SER A 32 4.47 6.26 3.42
C SER A 32 5.94 6.61 3.62
N GLY A 33 6.46 7.53 2.81
CA GLY A 33 7.88 7.89 2.84
C GLY A 33 8.15 9.24 2.23
N GLY A 34 9.43 9.58 2.11
CA GLY A 34 9.89 10.74 1.37
C GLY A 34 10.08 10.44 -0.13
N PRO A 35 10.78 11.33 -0.86
CA PRO A 35 11.15 11.12 -2.26
C PRO A 35 11.91 9.81 -2.52
N GLU A 36 12.62 9.30 -1.51
CA GLU A 36 13.39 8.06 -1.60
C GLU A 36 12.50 6.86 -1.92
N LEU A 37 11.25 6.88 -1.43
CA LEU A 37 10.26 5.85 -1.72
C LEU A 37 9.88 5.82 -3.20
N ALA A 38 9.80 6.99 -3.84
CA ALA A 38 9.53 7.06 -5.28
C ALA A 38 10.69 6.49 -6.10
N ASN A 39 11.93 6.83 -5.74
CA ASN A 39 13.13 6.31 -6.41
C ASN A 39 13.26 4.79 -6.27
N GLN A 40 12.90 4.25 -5.09
CA GLN A 40 12.88 2.81 -4.87
C GLN A 40 11.84 2.13 -5.75
N ILE A 41 10.63 2.67 -5.84
CA ILE A 41 9.56 2.13 -6.71
C ILE A 41 9.97 2.14 -8.17
N GLU A 42 10.69 3.17 -8.61
CA GLU A 42 11.18 3.25 -9.98
C GLU A 42 12.28 2.21 -10.28
N SER A 43 13.16 1.94 -9.30
CA SER A 43 14.29 1.03 -9.47
C SER A 43 13.91 -0.44 -9.29
N GLU A 44 13.09 -0.75 -8.29
CA GLU A 44 12.76 -2.11 -7.84
C GLU A 44 11.32 -2.52 -8.18
N GLY A 45 10.50 -1.59 -8.64
CA GLY A 45 9.06 -1.81 -8.86
C GLY A 45 8.25 -1.78 -7.56
N TYR A 46 6.97 -2.17 -7.65
CA TYR A 46 6.04 -2.15 -6.52
C TYR A 46 6.03 -3.45 -5.69
N GLU A 47 6.59 -4.54 -6.21
CA GLU A 47 6.65 -5.85 -5.55
C GLU A 47 7.22 -5.84 -4.12
N PRO A 48 8.36 -5.18 -3.82
CA PRO A 48 8.90 -5.18 -2.46
C PRO A 48 7.99 -4.46 -1.44
N ILE A 49 7.12 -3.56 -1.90
CA ILE A 49 6.20 -2.80 -1.04
C ILE A 49 4.88 -3.55 -0.86
N ILE A 50 4.37 -4.16 -1.93
CA ILE A 50 3.09 -4.87 -1.91
C ILE A 50 3.22 -6.26 -1.30
N GLY A 51 4.32 -6.98 -1.55
CA GLY A 51 4.57 -8.34 -1.08
C GLY A 51 4.32 -8.56 0.42
N PRO A 52 4.94 -7.78 1.33
CA PRO A 52 4.72 -7.94 2.77
C PRO A 52 3.28 -7.63 3.19
N VAL A 53 2.64 -6.64 2.56
CA VAL A 53 1.27 -6.23 2.93
C VAL A 53 0.21 -7.17 2.36
N ALA A 54 0.45 -7.80 1.21
CA ALA A 54 -0.40 -8.86 0.70
C ALA A 54 -0.39 -10.08 1.64
N ALA A 55 0.76 -10.42 2.22
CA ALA A 55 0.87 -11.48 3.22
C ALA A 55 0.13 -11.13 4.52
N GLU A 56 0.25 -9.88 5.00
CA GLU A 56 -0.44 -9.42 6.20
C GLU A 56 -1.97 -9.30 6.01
N ALA A 57 -2.42 -8.81 4.86
CA ALA A 57 -3.85 -8.74 4.52
C ALA A 57 -4.48 -10.13 4.38
N ALA A 58 -3.72 -11.14 3.93
CA ALA A 58 -4.15 -12.53 3.94
C ALA A 58 -4.25 -13.08 5.38
N ALA A 59 -3.29 -12.76 6.26
CA ALA A 59 -3.29 -13.19 7.66
C ALA A 59 -4.45 -12.59 8.47
N SER A 60 -4.81 -11.32 8.23
CA SER A 60 -5.91 -10.65 8.94
C SER A 60 -7.29 -11.23 8.65
N ARG A 61 -7.49 -11.91 7.51
CA ARG A 61 -8.75 -12.61 7.18
C ARG A 61 -8.87 -14.00 7.80
N THR A 62 -7.79 -14.55 8.34
CA THR A 62 -7.78 -15.90 8.95
C THR A 62 -8.26 -15.89 10.40
N SER A 63 -8.32 -14.73 11.08
CA SER A 63 -8.89 -14.65 12.45
C SER A 63 -10.42 -14.64 12.50
N LEU A 64 -11.10 -14.59 11.35
CA LEU A 64 -12.57 -14.64 11.27
C LEU A 64 -13.11 -16.05 10.99
N THR A 65 -12.26 -17.09 10.92
CA THR A 65 -12.73 -18.48 10.97
C THR A 65 -12.95 -18.92 12.42
N GLY A 66 -13.73 -18.13 13.17
CA GLY A 66 -14.42 -18.60 14.34
C GLY A 66 -15.51 -19.57 13.88
N VAL A 67 -15.43 -20.80 14.37
CA VAL A 67 -16.50 -21.80 14.38
C VAL A 67 -17.88 -21.14 14.53
N VAL A 68 -18.66 -21.09 13.45
CA VAL A 68 -20.11 -20.91 13.53
C VAL A 68 -20.73 -22.29 13.71
N ALA A 69 -20.79 -22.72 14.97
CA ALA A 69 -21.73 -23.74 15.42
C ALA A 69 -22.86 -23.02 16.14
N GLU A 70 -23.89 -22.59 15.40
CA GLU A 70 -25.20 -22.41 16.00
C GLU A 70 -25.98 -23.70 15.78
N ALA A 71 -25.82 -24.62 16.73
CA ALA A 71 -26.82 -25.64 16.99
C ALA A 71 -28.02 -24.93 17.62
N GLN A 72 -29.15 -24.89 16.91
CA GLN A 72 -30.44 -24.65 17.53
C GLN A 72 -31.32 -25.87 17.26
N ALA A 73 -32.00 -26.29 18.34
CA ALA A 73 -32.86 -27.46 18.42
C ALA A 73 -34.11 -27.35 17.53
#